data_AF-A0AAN4YZY9-F1
#
_entry.id   AF-A0AAN4YZY9-F1
#
_cell.length_a   1.000
_cell.length_b   1.000
_cell.length_c   1.000
_cell.angle_alpha   90.00
_cell.angle_beta   90.00
_cell.angle_gamma   90.00
#
_symmetry.space_group_name_H-M   'P 1'
#
loop_
_entity.id
_entity.type
_entity.pdbx_description
1 polymer ?
#
loop_
_entity_poly.entity_id
_entity_poly.type
_entity_poly.pdbx_seq_one_letter_code
_entity_poly.pdbx_strand_id
1 'polypeptide(L)'
;ACICDICGKIFVFPNDLSRHKLSHLGMFTKKKRPFKCTQCGKRYVTKDNLRHHMTSHKDYFHLCISSDERPFKCDQCDATFRIEKYFNDHK
;
A
#
# COMPACT_ATOMS: atom_id res chain seq x y z
N ALA A 1 10.58 28.13 4.05
CA ALA A 1 10.28 26.72 4.42
C ALA A 1 9.38 26.73 5.65
N CYS A 2 8.38 25.87 5.72
CA CYS A 2 7.46 25.83 6.86
C CYS A 2 8.02 24.86 7.91
N ILE A 3 8.44 25.35 9.07
CA ILE A 3 9.12 24.55 10.10
C ILE A 3 8.18 24.30 11.28
N CYS A 4 8.15 23.07 11.76
CA CYS A 4 7.47 22.76 13.01
C CYS A 4 8.29 23.23 14.20
N ASP A 5 7.72 24.11 14.99
CA ASP A 5 8.20 24.62 16.27
C ASP A 5 8.31 23.54 17.37
N ILE A 6 7.58 22.43 17.24
CA ILE A 6 7.55 21.36 18.23
C ILE A 6 8.65 20.31 18.00
N CYS A 7 8.98 20.00 16.74
CA CYS A 7 9.94 18.92 16.42
C CYS A 7 10.96 19.27 15.32
N GLY A 8 11.01 20.52 14.88
CA GLY A 8 11.98 21.01 13.89
C GLY A 8 11.76 20.53 12.46
N LYS A 9 10.69 19.76 12.19
CA LYS A 9 10.47 19.14 10.88
C LYS A 9 10.09 20.18 9.82
N ILE A 10 10.71 20.08 8.65
CA ILE A 10 10.55 21.04 7.55
C ILE A 10 9.51 20.51 6.56
N PHE A 11 8.60 21.40 6.15
CA PHE A 11 7.53 21.14 5.19
C PHE A 11 7.63 22.12 4.02
N VAL A 12 7.30 21.62 2.83
CA VAL A 12 7.28 22.40 1.58
C VAL A 12 6.08 23.35 1.57
N PHE A 13 4.93 22.90 2.07
CA PHE A 13 3.68 23.65 2.05
C PHE A 13 3.15 23.97 3.46
N PRO A 14 2.48 25.12 3.65
CA PRO A 14 1.94 25.53 4.95
C PRO A 14 0.77 24.64 5.42
N ASN A 15 -0.03 24.11 4.50
CA ASN A 15 -1.11 23.18 4.82
C ASN A 15 -0.59 21.86 5.45
N ASP A 16 0.58 21.38 5.01
CA ASP A 16 1.25 20.20 5.56
C ASP A 16 1.76 20.45 6.97
N LEU A 17 2.34 21.63 7.22
CA LEU A 17 2.75 22.04 8.56
C LEU A 17 1.54 22.12 9.50
N SER A 18 0.46 22.78 9.10
CA SER A 18 -0.76 22.90 9.92
C SER A 18 -1.34 21.53 10.27
N ARG A 19 -1.43 20.62 9.29
CA ARG A 19 -1.86 19.23 9.51
C ARG A 19 -0.89 18.46 10.41
N HIS A 20 0.40 18.69 10.27
CA HIS A 20 1.41 18.07 11.10
C HIS A 20 1.33 18.54 12.56
N LYS A 21 1.10 19.84 12.82
CA LYS A 21 0.96 20.35 14.20
C LYS A 21 -0.18 19.65 14.96
N LEU A 22 -1.26 19.31 14.27
CA LEU A 22 -2.38 18.57 14.86
C LEU A 22 -2.04 17.12 15.23
N SER A 23 -0.93 16.57 14.72
CA SER A 23 -0.42 15.26 15.15
C SER A 23 0.25 15.30 16.53
N HIS A 24 0.87 16.43 16.89
CA HIS A 24 1.43 16.65 18.23
C HIS A 24 0.33 16.81 19.29
N LEU A 25 -0.82 17.36 18.92
CA LEU A 25 -2.02 17.45 19.75
C LEU A 25 -2.76 16.09 19.90
N GLY A 26 -2.22 15.00 19.36
CA GLY A 26 -2.84 13.68 19.42
C GLY A 26 -4.14 13.53 18.61
N MET A 27 -4.56 14.54 17.86
CA MET A 27 -5.81 14.47 17.07
C MET A 27 -5.65 13.61 15.81
N PHE A 28 -4.42 13.46 15.28
CA PHE A 28 -4.14 12.62 14.11
C PHE A 28 -3.53 11.25 14.45
N THR A 29 -3.25 10.95 15.73
CA THR A 29 -2.56 9.70 16.14
C THR A 29 -3.43 8.45 16.07
N LYS A 30 -4.75 8.61 15.97
CA LYS A 30 -5.60 7.62 15.30
C LYS A 30 -5.96 8.19 13.94
N LYS A 31 -5.11 7.95 12.93
CA LYS A 31 -5.61 7.79 11.56
C LYS A 31 -6.58 6.62 11.64
N LYS A 32 -7.83 6.90 12.00
CA LYS A 32 -8.93 5.94 11.90
C LYS A 32 -8.83 5.53 10.44
N ARG A 33 -8.45 4.28 10.24
CA ARG A 33 -8.49 3.64 8.94
C ARG A 33 -9.78 2.84 8.93
N PRO A 34 -10.94 3.51 8.79
CA PRO A 34 -12.23 2.84 8.91
C PRO A 34 -12.41 1.86 7.75
N PHE A 35 -11.77 2.13 6.63
CA PHE A 35 -11.87 1.33 5.41
C PHE A 35 -10.89 0.16 5.48
N LYS A 36 -11.39 -1.04 5.73
CA LYS A 36 -10.61 -2.29 5.74
C LYS A 36 -10.77 -2.99 4.39
N CYS A 37 -9.66 -3.43 3.81
CA CYS A 37 -9.68 -4.37 2.71
C CYS A 37 -10.18 -5.71 3.20
N THR A 38 -11.27 -6.20 2.62
CA THR A 38 -11.87 -7.49 2.97
C THR A 38 -11.00 -8.67 2.53
N GLN A 39 -10.13 -8.49 1.52
CA GLN A 39 -9.29 -9.56 1.00
C GLN A 39 -8.00 -9.75 1.78
N CYS A 40 -7.26 -8.68 2.10
CA CYS A 40 -5.96 -8.79 2.80
C CYS A 40 -5.95 -8.16 4.20
N GLY A 41 -7.08 -7.61 4.67
CA GLY A 41 -7.19 -7.00 6.00
C GLY A 41 -6.52 -5.64 6.15
N LYS A 42 -5.80 -5.14 5.13
CA LYS A 42 -5.10 -3.86 5.15
C LYS A 42 -6.07 -2.69 5.27
N ARG A 43 -5.76 -1.70 6.10
CA ARG A 43 -6.68 -0.60 6.43
C ARG A 43 -6.23 0.73 5.81
N TYR A 44 -7.20 1.50 5.31
CA TYR A 44 -7.04 2.75 4.60
C TYR A 44 -7.84 3.87 5.26
N VAL A 45 -7.31 5.09 5.15
CA VAL A 45 -7.90 6.29 5.78
C VAL A 45 -9.06 6.84 4.96
N THR A 46 -9.03 6.64 3.64
CA THR A 46 -10.03 7.12 2.67
C THR A 46 -10.56 5.97 1.83
N LYS A 47 -11.79 6.13 1.32
CA LYS A 47 -12.43 5.16 0.41
C LYS A 47 -11.71 5.09 -0.93
N ASP A 48 -11.16 6.20 -1.44
CA ASP A 48 -10.40 6.23 -2.69
C ASP A 48 -9.11 5.42 -2.62
N ASN A 49 -8.39 5.49 -1.51
CA ASN A 49 -7.18 4.68 -1.32
C ASN A 49 -7.52 3.19 -1.22
N LEU A 50 -8.66 2.84 -0.59
CA LEU A 50 -9.17 1.47 -0.61
C LEU A 50 -9.55 1.05 -2.03
N ARG A 51 -10.23 1.90 -2.81
CA ARG A 51 -10.65 1.60 -4.18
C ARG A 51 -9.47 1.38 -5.11
N HIS A 52 -8.45 2.24 -5.05
CA HIS A 52 -7.21 2.07 -5.79
C HIS A 52 -6.46 0.81 -5.34
N HIS A 53 -6.43 0.52 -4.05
CA HIS A 53 -5.89 -0.76 -3.59
C HIS A 53 -6.69 -1.96 -4.09
N MET A 54 -8.01 -1.88 -4.19
CA MET A 54 -8.81 -2.97 -4.77
C MET A 54 -8.50 -3.19 -6.25
N THR A 55 -7.90 -2.23 -6.97
CA THR A 55 -7.43 -2.50 -8.34
C THR A 55 -6.16 -3.36 -8.35
N SER A 56 -5.31 -3.27 -7.32
CA SER A 56 -4.18 -4.22 -7.15
C SER A 56 -4.62 -5.64 -6.79
N HIS A 57 -5.90 -5.80 -6.44
CA HIS A 57 -6.54 -7.10 -6.27
C HIS A 57 -7.31 -7.55 -7.51
N LYS A 58 -7.59 -6.61 -8.44
CA LYS A 58 -8.33 -6.81 -9.69
C LYS A 58 -7.44 -6.84 -10.92
N ASP A 59 -6.12 -6.94 -10.77
CA ASP A 59 -5.33 -7.54 -11.85
C ASP A 59 -6.06 -8.83 -12.22
N TYR A 60 -6.32 -9.00 -13.52
CA TYR A 60 -7.17 -9.99 -14.19
C TYR A 60 -6.80 -11.47 -13.89
N PHE A 61 -6.02 -11.70 -12.86
CA PHE A 61 -5.40 -12.95 -12.44
C PHE A 61 -6.22 -13.69 -11.36
N HIS A 62 -7.08 -13.02 -10.58
CA HIS A 62 -7.82 -13.68 -9.49
C HIS A 62 -9.16 -14.35 -9.87
N LEU A 63 -9.60 -14.27 -11.13
CA LEU A 63 -10.70 -15.12 -11.60
C LEU A 63 -10.24 -16.57 -11.89
N CYS A 64 -8.93 -16.87 -11.82
CA CYS A 64 -8.39 -18.21 -12.06
C CYS A 64 -7.68 -18.86 -10.85
N ILE A 65 -7.51 -18.16 -9.72
CA ILE A 65 -6.78 -18.71 -8.54
C ILE A 65 -7.73 -19.41 -7.57
N SER A 66 -8.55 -20.32 -8.10
CA SER A 66 -8.92 -21.52 -7.33
C SER A 66 -7.94 -22.66 -7.57
N SER A 67 -6.97 -22.51 -8.48
CA SER A 67 -5.98 -23.53 -8.80
C SER A 67 -4.59 -23.04 -8.43
N ASP A 68 -3.81 -23.86 -7.73
CA ASP A 68 -2.43 -23.61 -7.32
C ASP A 68 -1.48 -23.63 -8.53
N GLU A 69 -1.83 -22.94 -9.62
CA GLU A 69 -1.01 -22.94 -10.83
C GLU A 69 0.07 -21.87 -10.71
N ARG A 70 1.32 -22.33 -10.80
CA ARG A 70 2.52 -21.50 -10.88
C ARG A 70 3.06 -21.62 -12.31
N PRO A 71 2.49 -20.88 -13.27
CA PRO A 71 2.78 -21.08 -14.69
C PRO A 71 4.21 -20.71 -15.09
N PHE A 72 4.93 -19.94 -14.25
CA PHE A 72 6.29 -19.52 -14.53
C PHE A 72 7.28 -20.37 -13.73
N LYS A 73 7.94 -21.32 -14.40
CA LYS A 73 9.00 -22.16 -13.82
C LYS A 73 10.37 -21.74 -14.37
N CYS A 74 11.34 -21.57 -13.49
CA CYS A 74 12.73 -21.36 -13.89
C CYS A 74 13.32 -22.65 -14.47
N ASP A 75 14.04 -22.55 -15.58
CA ASP A 75 14.73 -23.66 -16.23
C ASP A 75 16.09 -23.98 -15.56
N GLN A 76 16.63 -23.03 -14.80
CA GLN A 76 17.93 -23.18 -14.12
C GLN A 76 17.81 -23.60 -12.64
N CYS A 77 16.63 -23.48 -12.05
CA CYS A 77 16.35 -23.93 -10.69
C CYS A 77 14.87 -24.29 -10.50
N ASP A 78 14.50 -24.98 -9.42
CA ASP A 78 13.11 -25.37 -9.17
C ASP A 78 12.21 -24.23 -8.65
N ALA A 79 12.64 -22.97 -8.80
CA ALA A 79 11.82 -21.84 -8.42
C ALA A 79 10.60 -21.70 -9.36
N THR A 80 9.43 -21.56 -8.74
CA THR A 80 8.15 -21.41 -9.43
C THR A 80 7.45 -20.15 -8.95
N PHE A 81 7.00 -19.35 -9.91
CA PHE A 81 6.43 -18.03 -9.66
C PHE A 81 4.99 -18.00 -10.13
N ARG A 82 4.16 -17.30 -9.37
CA ARG A 82 2.76 -17.04 -9.73
C ARG A 82 2.60 -15.80 -10.60
N ILE A 83 3.62 -14.94 -10.67
CA ILE A 83 3.56 -13.62 -11.29
C ILE A 83 4.79 -13.43 -12.17
N GLU A 84 4.56 -13.06 -13.44
CA GLU A 84 5.60 -12.90 -14.46
C GLU A 84 6.68 -11.89 -14.06
N LYS A 85 6.29 -10.75 -13.47
CA LYS A 85 7.25 -9.75 -13.00
C LYS A 85 8.31 -10.34 -12.06
N TYR A 86 7.91 -11.19 -11.12
CA TYR A 86 8.87 -11.81 -10.19
C TYR A 86 9.70 -12.92 -10.85
N PHE A 87 9.15 -13.58 -11.88
CA PHE A 87 9.93 -14.51 -12.71
C PHE A 87 10.99 -13.75 -13.54
N ASN A 88 10.63 -12.64 -14.16
CA ASN A 88 11.56 -11.82 -14.93
C ASN A 88 12.64 -11.15 -14.06
N ASP A 89 12.29 -10.75 -12.83
CA ASP A 89 13.27 -10.25 -11.84
C ASP A 89 14.17 -11.39 -11.30
N HIS A 90 13.78 -12.66 -11.48
CA HIS A 90 14.53 -13.84 -11.02
C HIS A 90 15.41 -14.48 -12.10
N LYS A 91 14.99 -14.43 -13.36
CA LYS A 91 15.75 -14.93 -14.52
C LYS A 91 17.12 -14.27 -14.62
#